data_AF-A0A6J4VRE8-F1
#
_entry.id   AF-A0A6J4VRE8-F1
#
_cell.length_a   1.000
_cell.length_b   1.000
_cell.length_c   1.000
_cell.angle_alpha   90.00
_cell.angle_beta   90.00
_cell.angle_gamma   90.00
#
_symmetry.space_group_name_H-M   'P 1'
#
loop_
_entity.id
_entity.type
_entity.pdbx_description
1 polymer ?
#
loop_
_entity_poly.entity_id
_entity_poly.type
_entity_poly.pdbx_seq_one_letter_code
_entity_poly.pdbx_strand_id
1 'polypeptide(L)'
;MPTLFQELTPAQFTSATWDDIQPLYEELAGRPLAGNVPDEIEAWLEDWNALDAALSEAAQIANVAYSIDTTDPANEEAFLRFSGQIGPRRGEQIVALASKLLDSGYTRSDLETTLRRFRTDRDNFREENVPLEQELQGLNARYGKVTGGMTVEWEGENIPLPRLNPFMLDPDRALRERAWRLQFAPYIDQRAELADIFDEQLARRQALAKNAGFASYRDYIFEDEYRYDYTPADCETFHASVEATFVPAISRRRELRK
;
A
#
# COMPACT_ATOMS: atom_id res chain seq x y z
N MET A 1 25.73 -24.19 18.38
CA MET A 1 24.32 -24.33 18.75
C MET A 1 23.53 -23.72 17.61
N PRO A 2 22.46 -24.34 17.11
CA PRO A 2 21.64 -23.70 16.08
C PRO A 2 21.14 -22.35 16.61
N THR A 3 21.22 -21.31 15.78
CA THR A 3 20.67 -19.99 16.13
C THR A 3 19.15 -20.12 16.22
N LEU A 4 18.48 -19.25 16.99
CA LEU A 4 17.00 -19.21 17.07
C LEU A 4 16.32 -19.02 15.70
N PHE A 5 17.09 -18.64 14.68
CA PHE A 5 16.65 -18.27 13.33
C PHE A 5 16.97 -19.33 12.28
N GLN A 6 17.83 -20.31 12.61
CA GLN A 6 18.03 -21.47 11.75
C GLN A 6 16.74 -22.29 11.71
N GLU A 7 16.31 -22.62 10.48
CA GLU A 7 15.11 -23.44 10.21
C GLU A 7 13.77 -22.77 10.55
N LEU A 8 13.70 -21.42 10.60
CA LEU A 8 12.41 -20.74 10.63
C LEU A 8 11.61 -21.05 9.35
N THR A 9 10.38 -21.48 9.54
CA THR A 9 9.44 -21.83 8.48
C THR A 9 8.10 -21.13 8.70
N PRO A 10 7.34 -20.88 7.62
CA PRO A 10 6.01 -20.27 7.74
C PRO A 10 5.07 -21.09 8.63
N ALA A 11 5.23 -22.42 8.62
CA ALA A 11 4.40 -23.35 9.38
C ALA A 11 4.46 -23.10 10.90
N GLN A 12 5.60 -22.63 11.42
CA GLN A 12 5.76 -22.29 12.84
C GLN A 12 4.94 -21.04 13.22
N PHE A 13 4.71 -20.14 12.27
CA PHE A 13 3.96 -18.90 12.50
C PHE A 13 2.46 -19.03 12.24
N THR A 14 2.01 -20.14 11.63
CA THR A 14 0.61 -20.39 11.30
C THR A 14 -0.34 -20.16 12.46
N SER A 15 0.04 -20.49 13.69
CA SER A 15 -0.78 -20.24 14.91
C SER A 15 -0.08 -19.37 15.96
N ALA A 16 1.09 -18.80 15.66
CA ALA A 16 1.88 -18.01 16.60
C ALA A 16 1.17 -16.69 16.99
N THR A 17 1.17 -16.36 18.26
CA THR A 17 0.74 -15.05 18.74
C THR A 17 1.89 -14.04 18.65
N TRP A 18 1.62 -12.77 18.92
CA TRP A 18 2.70 -11.79 19.06
C TRP A 18 3.69 -12.20 20.15
N ASP A 19 3.22 -12.76 21.27
CA ASP A 19 4.07 -13.11 22.40
C ASP A 19 5.06 -14.24 22.06
N ASP A 20 4.72 -15.08 21.06
CA ASP A 20 5.63 -16.09 20.52
C ASP A 20 6.69 -15.49 19.56
N ILE A 21 6.35 -14.38 18.89
CA ILE A 21 7.19 -13.72 17.87
C ILE A 21 8.12 -12.68 18.50
N GLN A 22 7.63 -11.95 19.51
CA GLN A 22 8.33 -10.85 20.16
C GLN A 22 9.76 -11.22 20.63
N PRO A 23 10.00 -12.38 21.25
CA PRO A 23 11.35 -12.75 21.69
C PRO A 23 12.38 -12.84 20.54
N LEU A 24 11.94 -13.16 19.32
CA LEU A 24 12.83 -13.22 18.15
C LEU A 24 13.27 -11.81 17.74
N TYR A 25 12.37 -10.83 17.78
CA TYR A 25 12.71 -9.43 17.54
C TYR A 25 13.56 -8.83 18.67
N GLU A 26 13.25 -9.15 19.93
CA GLU A 26 14.04 -8.69 21.08
C GLU A 26 15.48 -9.21 21.04
N GLU A 27 15.67 -10.44 20.59
CA GLU A 27 17.00 -11.02 20.40
C GLU A 27 17.79 -10.25 19.33
N LEU A 28 17.21 -10.03 18.14
CA LEU A 28 17.83 -9.24 17.07
C LEU A 28 18.14 -7.81 17.53
N ALA A 29 17.21 -7.18 18.25
CA ALA A 29 17.38 -5.83 18.78
C ALA A 29 18.48 -5.76 19.85
N GLY A 30 18.64 -6.82 20.64
CA GLY A 30 19.64 -6.95 21.70
C GLY A 30 21.08 -7.15 21.22
N ARG A 31 21.29 -7.66 20.01
CA ARG A 31 22.65 -7.86 19.48
C ARG A 31 23.37 -6.53 19.27
N PRO A 32 24.62 -6.35 19.73
CA PRO A 32 25.38 -5.15 19.42
C PRO A 32 25.79 -5.17 17.94
N LEU A 33 25.56 -4.06 17.24
CA LEU A 33 26.18 -3.79 15.92
C LEU A 33 27.32 -2.77 16.02
N ALA A 34 27.67 -2.38 17.26
CA ALA A 34 28.70 -1.40 17.56
C ALA A 34 30.08 -1.99 17.28
N GLY A 35 30.83 -1.35 16.40
CA GLY A 35 32.17 -1.81 15.96
C GLY A 35 32.28 -2.04 14.46
N ASN A 36 31.14 -2.10 13.74
CA ASN A 36 31.09 -2.31 12.29
C ASN A 36 31.92 -3.52 11.84
N VAL A 37 31.76 -4.65 12.55
CA VAL A 37 32.38 -5.93 12.20
C VAL A 37 31.50 -6.56 11.11
N PRO A 38 31.95 -6.62 9.84
CA PRO A 38 31.07 -6.99 8.72
C PRO A 38 30.42 -8.36 8.90
N ASP A 39 31.19 -9.37 9.32
CA ASP A 39 30.68 -10.74 9.46
C ASP A 39 29.57 -10.86 10.53
N GLU A 40 29.63 -10.07 11.60
CA GLU A 40 28.61 -10.07 12.66
C GLU A 40 27.32 -9.40 12.17
N ILE A 41 27.44 -8.32 11.39
CA ILE A 41 26.31 -7.62 10.80
C ILE A 41 25.65 -8.47 9.72
N GLU A 42 26.44 -9.18 8.91
CA GLU A 42 25.92 -10.11 7.90
C GLU A 42 25.15 -11.27 8.53
N ALA A 43 25.69 -11.90 9.58
CA ALA A 43 24.95 -12.93 10.32
C ALA A 43 23.65 -12.39 10.95
N TRP A 44 23.66 -11.14 11.44
CA TRP A 44 22.46 -10.47 11.94
C TRP A 44 21.43 -10.17 10.83
N LEU A 45 21.89 -9.77 9.64
CA LEU A 45 21.03 -9.55 8.47
C LEU A 45 20.42 -10.86 7.97
N GLU A 46 21.17 -11.95 7.95
CA GLU A 46 20.68 -13.29 7.60
C GLU A 46 19.57 -13.75 8.55
N ASP A 47 19.77 -13.57 9.85
CA ASP A 47 18.78 -13.93 10.87
C ASP A 47 17.52 -13.03 10.79
N TRP A 48 17.69 -11.71 10.57
CA TRP A 48 16.55 -10.82 10.33
C TRP A 48 15.78 -11.23 9.07
N ASN A 49 16.48 -11.52 7.98
CA ASN A 49 15.86 -11.98 6.73
C ASN A 49 15.12 -13.33 6.91
N ALA A 50 15.69 -14.28 7.66
CA ALA A 50 15.04 -15.56 7.94
C ALA A 50 13.72 -15.38 8.70
N LEU A 51 13.70 -14.53 9.73
CA LEU A 51 12.48 -14.18 10.47
C LEU A 51 11.46 -13.49 9.56
N ASP A 52 11.89 -12.48 8.81
CA ASP A 52 11.01 -11.67 7.97
C ASP A 52 10.37 -12.50 6.85
N ALA A 53 11.15 -13.36 6.20
CA ALA A 53 10.69 -14.25 5.14
C ALA A 53 9.63 -15.23 5.66
N ALA A 54 9.92 -15.97 6.73
CA ALA A 54 9.02 -16.97 7.28
C ALA A 54 7.71 -16.35 7.80
N LEU A 55 7.80 -15.21 8.49
CA LEU A 55 6.62 -14.51 9.02
C LEU A 55 5.77 -13.89 7.90
N SER A 56 6.40 -13.29 6.89
CA SER A 56 5.70 -12.73 5.73
C SER A 56 4.98 -13.80 4.91
N GLU A 57 5.64 -14.93 4.68
CA GLU A 57 5.04 -16.04 3.95
C GLU A 57 3.83 -16.60 4.70
N ALA A 58 3.91 -16.78 6.03
CA ALA A 58 2.77 -17.21 6.84
C ALA A 58 1.59 -16.23 6.78
N ALA A 59 1.86 -14.92 6.86
CA ALA A 59 0.85 -13.87 6.73
C ALA A 59 0.20 -13.89 5.34
N GLN A 60 0.98 -14.10 4.27
CA GLN A 60 0.47 -14.17 2.91
C GLN A 60 -0.36 -15.43 2.65
N ILE A 61 -0.01 -16.57 3.23
CA ILE A 61 -0.84 -17.78 3.18
C ILE A 61 -2.21 -17.52 3.80
N ALA A 62 -2.27 -16.89 4.99
CA ALA A 62 -3.53 -16.53 5.64
C ALA A 62 -4.36 -15.53 4.81
N ASN A 63 -3.71 -14.51 4.24
CA ASN A 63 -4.35 -13.53 3.36
C ASN A 63 -4.97 -14.19 2.12
N VAL A 64 -4.21 -15.07 1.43
CA VAL A 64 -4.71 -15.78 0.26
C VAL A 64 -5.90 -16.68 0.62
N ALA A 65 -5.81 -17.44 1.72
CA ALA A 65 -6.91 -18.30 2.18
C ALA A 65 -8.19 -17.50 2.44
N TYR A 66 -8.08 -16.37 3.15
CA TYR A 66 -9.20 -15.48 3.39
C TYR A 66 -9.76 -14.86 2.10
N SER A 67 -8.89 -14.45 1.16
CA SER A 67 -9.34 -13.87 -0.12
C SER A 67 -10.10 -14.85 -1.01
N ILE A 68 -9.85 -16.16 -0.87
CA ILE A 68 -10.55 -17.22 -1.62
C ILE A 68 -11.96 -17.44 -1.05
N ASP A 69 -12.08 -17.49 0.29
CA ASP A 69 -13.36 -17.64 0.98
C ASP A 69 -13.40 -16.74 2.22
N THR A 70 -13.95 -15.53 2.05
CA THR A 70 -14.08 -14.54 3.11
C THR A 70 -15.18 -14.88 4.11
N THR A 71 -15.92 -15.97 3.93
CA THR A 71 -17.00 -16.40 4.82
C THR A 71 -16.57 -17.48 5.81
N ASP A 72 -15.38 -18.06 5.63
CA ASP A 72 -14.79 -19.02 6.56
C ASP A 72 -14.25 -18.31 7.83
N PRO A 73 -14.81 -18.58 9.02
CA PRO A 73 -14.40 -17.92 10.26
C PRO A 73 -12.94 -18.17 10.64
N ALA A 74 -12.37 -19.34 10.31
CA ALA A 74 -10.99 -19.67 10.65
C ALA A 74 -9.99 -18.90 9.76
N ASN A 75 -10.32 -18.73 8.48
CA ASN A 75 -9.52 -17.90 7.58
C ASN A 75 -9.58 -16.42 7.97
N GLU A 76 -10.77 -15.92 8.35
CA GLU A 76 -10.94 -14.56 8.85
C GLU A 76 -10.13 -14.34 10.13
N GLU A 77 -10.21 -15.25 11.10
CA GLU A 77 -9.44 -15.15 12.35
C GLU A 77 -7.92 -15.12 12.09
N ALA A 78 -7.42 -15.99 11.21
CA ALA A 78 -6.01 -16.02 10.86
C ALA A 78 -5.56 -14.72 10.17
N PHE A 79 -6.35 -14.20 9.23
CA PHE A 79 -6.09 -12.94 8.55
C PHE A 79 -6.09 -11.76 9.52
N LEU A 80 -7.08 -11.66 10.40
CA LEU A 80 -7.20 -10.57 11.38
C LEU A 80 -6.07 -10.61 12.42
N ARG A 81 -5.61 -11.80 12.83
CA ARG A 81 -4.45 -11.93 13.72
C ARG A 81 -3.19 -11.34 13.07
N PHE A 82 -2.90 -11.72 11.81
CA PHE A 82 -1.72 -11.19 11.13
C PHE A 82 -1.84 -9.69 10.83
N SER A 83 -2.96 -9.24 10.26
CA SER A 83 -3.13 -7.85 9.84
C SER A 83 -3.35 -6.87 10.99
N GLY A 84 -4.11 -7.27 12.02
CA GLY A 84 -4.50 -6.38 13.12
C GLY A 84 -3.67 -6.50 14.39
N GLN A 85 -3.23 -7.72 14.75
CA GLN A 85 -2.54 -7.94 16.04
C GLN A 85 -1.01 -7.98 15.88
N ILE A 86 -0.52 -8.71 14.87
CA ILE A 86 0.93 -8.88 14.63
C ILE A 86 1.46 -7.73 13.78
N GLY A 87 0.77 -7.36 12.71
CA GLY A 87 1.21 -6.39 11.70
C GLY A 87 1.72 -5.06 12.28
N PRO A 88 0.94 -4.35 13.12
CA PRO A 88 1.37 -3.07 13.69
C PRO A 88 2.66 -3.19 14.53
N ARG A 89 2.71 -4.18 15.43
CA ARG A 89 3.87 -4.41 16.31
C ARG A 89 5.10 -4.85 15.53
N ARG A 90 4.91 -5.69 14.50
CA ARG A 90 5.96 -6.07 13.54
C ARG A 90 6.52 -4.83 12.84
N GLY A 91 5.66 -3.92 12.39
CA GLY A 91 6.06 -2.66 11.77
C GLY A 91 6.98 -1.83 12.67
N GLU A 92 6.62 -1.67 13.94
CA GLU A 92 7.47 -0.98 14.93
C GLU A 92 8.86 -1.62 15.06
N GLN A 93 8.93 -2.96 15.09
CA GLN A 93 10.21 -3.67 15.16
C GLN A 93 11.04 -3.50 13.88
N ILE A 94 10.42 -3.53 12.70
CA ILE A 94 11.11 -3.29 11.42
C ILE A 94 11.75 -1.91 11.40
N VAL A 95 11.03 -0.87 11.84
CA VAL A 95 11.56 0.50 11.93
C VAL A 95 12.73 0.58 12.91
N ALA A 96 12.63 -0.09 14.06
CA ALA A 96 13.69 -0.13 15.06
C ALA A 96 14.96 -0.83 14.54
N LEU A 97 14.82 -2.00 13.91
CA LEU A 97 15.95 -2.74 13.33
C LEU A 97 16.56 -2.01 12.13
N ALA A 98 15.75 -1.39 11.28
CA ALA A 98 16.21 -0.55 10.18
C ALA A 98 17.04 0.63 10.70
N SER A 99 16.56 1.35 11.72
CA SER A 99 17.29 2.46 12.35
C SER A 99 18.62 1.99 12.93
N LYS A 100 18.61 0.84 13.64
CA LYS A 100 19.80 0.21 14.20
C LYS A 100 20.84 -0.14 13.13
N LEU A 101 20.40 -0.66 11.98
CA LEU A 101 21.27 -0.94 10.84
C LEU A 101 21.86 0.35 10.26
N LEU A 102 21.05 1.40 10.08
CA LEU A 102 21.53 2.69 9.58
C LEU A 102 22.59 3.31 10.51
N ASP A 103 22.37 3.25 11.82
CA ASP A 103 23.28 3.82 12.82
C ASP A 103 24.59 3.04 12.94
N SER A 104 24.63 1.78 12.52
CA SER A 104 25.88 1.00 12.43
C SER A 104 26.83 1.53 11.34
N GLY A 105 26.31 2.29 10.36
CA GLY A 105 27.07 2.75 9.19
C GLY A 105 27.39 1.65 8.18
N TYR A 106 26.81 0.45 8.32
CA TYR A 106 27.01 -0.65 7.40
C TYR A 106 26.50 -0.33 6.00
N THR A 107 27.25 -0.76 4.98
CA THR A 107 26.85 -0.58 3.58
C THR A 107 27.35 -1.73 2.72
N ARG A 108 26.51 -2.16 1.78
CA ARG A 108 26.81 -3.15 0.74
C ARG A 108 26.16 -2.68 -0.56
N SER A 109 26.81 -2.90 -1.70
CA SER A 109 26.36 -2.30 -2.98
C SER A 109 24.97 -2.78 -3.42
N ASP A 110 24.63 -4.04 -3.18
CA ASP A 110 23.31 -4.62 -3.44
C ASP A 110 22.24 -4.20 -2.40
N LEU A 111 22.63 -3.64 -1.25
CA LEU A 111 21.72 -3.11 -0.23
C LEU A 111 21.46 -1.61 -0.37
N GLU A 112 22.12 -0.92 -1.29
CA GLU A 112 22.06 0.54 -1.41
C GLU A 112 20.62 1.07 -1.49
N THR A 113 19.78 0.44 -2.32
CA THR A 113 18.36 0.81 -2.46
C THR A 113 17.59 0.59 -1.15
N THR A 114 17.77 -0.56 -0.50
CA THR A 114 17.09 -0.88 0.77
C THR A 114 17.50 0.11 1.87
N LEU A 115 18.80 0.38 2.01
CA LEU A 115 19.32 1.36 2.96
C LEU A 115 18.83 2.77 2.66
N ARG A 116 18.63 3.12 1.38
CA ARG A 116 18.04 4.42 0.99
C ARG A 116 16.57 4.52 1.38
N ARG A 117 15.79 3.44 1.24
CA ARG A 117 14.39 3.39 1.70
C ARG A 117 14.30 3.59 3.21
N PHE A 118 15.06 2.83 3.99
CA PHE A 118 15.10 3.01 5.45
C PHE A 118 15.49 4.43 5.88
N ARG A 119 16.44 5.05 5.18
CA ARG A 119 16.79 6.46 5.43
C ARG A 119 15.62 7.38 5.14
N THR A 120 14.95 7.18 4.00
CA THR A 120 13.79 8.00 3.60
C THR A 120 12.66 7.87 4.61
N ASP A 121 12.33 6.65 5.06
CA ASP A 121 11.30 6.41 6.08
C ASP A 121 11.63 7.15 7.38
N ARG A 122 12.88 7.00 7.85
CA ARG A 122 13.36 7.66 9.07
C ARG A 122 13.35 9.18 8.94
N ASP A 123 13.79 9.70 7.80
CA ASP A 123 13.93 11.14 7.55
C ASP A 123 12.57 11.82 7.30
N ASN A 124 11.58 11.08 6.78
CA ASN A 124 10.22 11.57 6.54
C ASN A 124 9.31 11.42 7.76
N PHE A 125 9.59 10.50 8.69
CA PHE A 125 8.75 10.28 9.86
C PHE A 125 8.61 11.54 10.72
N ARG A 126 7.36 11.90 11.02
CA ARG A 126 7.02 12.99 11.95
C ARG A 126 5.91 12.49 12.87
N GLU A 127 6.13 12.52 14.18
CA GLU A 127 5.12 12.10 15.15
C GLU A 127 3.82 12.92 15.00
N GLU A 128 3.92 14.20 14.68
CA GLU A 128 2.78 15.09 14.40
C GLU A 128 1.97 14.70 13.15
N ASN A 129 2.50 13.83 12.27
CA ASN A 129 1.79 13.32 11.10
C ASN A 129 0.94 12.08 11.41
N VAL A 130 1.19 11.37 12.51
CA VAL A 130 0.45 10.15 12.86
C VAL A 130 -1.07 10.38 12.94
N PRO A 131 -1.58 11.46 13.58
CA PRO A 131 -3.01 11.75 13.56
C PRO A 131 -3.55 12.09 12.15
N LEU A 132 -2.77 12.78 11.32
CA LEU A 132 -3.15 13.13 9.95
C LEU A 132 -3.28 11.88 9.07
N GLU A 133 -2.39 10.91 9.25
CA GLU A 133 -2.45 9.63 8.56
C GLU A 133 -3.71 8.84 8.95
N GLN A 134 -4.08 8.83 10.23
CA GLN A 134 -5.32 8.22 10.70
C GLN A 134 -6.57 8.90 10.10
N GLU A 135 -6.58 10.24 10.05
CA GLU A 135 -7.66 10.99 9.37
C GLU A 135 -7.74 10.63 7.88
N LEU A 136 -6.61 10.54 7.18
CA LEU A 136 -6.55 10.15 5.77
C LEU A 136 -7.06 8.73 5.54
N GLN A 137 -6.73 7.78 6.41
CA GLN A 137 -7.28 6.42 6.37
C GLN A 137 -8.81 6.43 6.55
N GLY A 138 -9.33 7.22 7.49
CA GLY A 138 -10.77 7.41 7.68
C GLY A 138 -11.47 7.99 6.44
N LEU A 139 -10.87 8.99 5.80
CA LEU A 139 -11.38 9.58 4.56
C LEU A 139 -11.36 8.59 3.38
N ASN A 140 -10.32 7.76 3.27
CA ASN A 140 -10.26 6.69 2.28
C ASN A 140 -11.36 5.64 2.51
N ALA A 141 -11.61 5.25 3.77
CA ALA A 141 -12.69 4.34 4.12
C ALA A 141 -14.07 4.94 3.80
N ARG A 142 -14.28 6.23 4.09
CA ARG A 142 -15.51 6.96 3.72
C ARG A 142 -15.72 6.97 2.21
N TYR A 143 -14.69 7.29 1.42
CA TYR A 143 -14.74 7.21 -0.05
C TYR A 143 -15.15 5.81 -0.52
N GLY A 144 -14.46 4.77 -0.02
CA GLY A 144 -14.75 3.37 -0.36
C GLY A 144 -16.19 2.97 -0.05
N LYS A 145 -16.73 3.40 1.10
CA LYS A 145 -18.14 3.16 1.47
C LYS A 145 -19.11 3.84 0.51
N VAL A 146 -18.84 5.09 0.12
CA VAL A 146 -19.69 5.84 -0.81
C VAL A 146 -19.70 5.17 -2.18
N THR A 147 -18.53 4.89 -2.76
CA THR A 147 -18.44 4.29 -4.10
C THR A 147 -18.85 2.82 -4.13
N GLY A 148 -18.57 2.06 -3.07
CA GLY A 148 -18.92 0.65 -2.95
C GLY A 148 -20.42 0.42 -2.70
N GLY A 149 -21.10 1.40 -2.10
CA GLY A 149 -22.55 1.36 -1.85
C GLY A 149 -23.41 1.78 -3.05
N MET A 150 -22.82 2.22 -4.16
CA MET A 150 -23.59 2.68 -5.32
C MET A 150 -24.28 1.52 -6.05
N THR A 151 -25.59 1.64 -6.23
CA THR A 151 -26.41 0.69 -6.98
C THR A 151 -27.34 1.44 -7.93
N VAL A 152 -27.89 0.70 -8.88
CA VAL A 152 -28.85 1.20 -9.87
C VAL A 152 -29.90 0.13 -10.14
N GLU A 153 -31.12 0.56 -10.47
CA GLU A 153 -32.16 -0.34 -10.94
C GLU A 153 -31.92 -0.71 -12.41
N TRP A 154 -31.79 -2.00 -12.69
CA TRP A 154 -31.65 -2.56 -14.01
C TRP A 154 -32.56 -3.78 -14.16
N GLU A 155 -33.50 -3.71 -15.10
CA GLU A 155 -34.46 -4.80 -15.39
C GLU A 155 -35.26 -5.27 -14.16
N GLY A 156 -35.56 -4.34 -13.24
CA GLY A 156 -36.30 -4.63 -12.01
C GLY A 156 -35.44 -5.15 -10.85
N GLU A 157 -34.12 -5.29 -11.05
CA GLU A 157 -33.16 -5.65 -10.00
C GLU A 157 -32.29 -4.45 -9.62
N ASN A 158 -31.98 -4.31 -8.33
CA ASN A 158 -30.93 -3.39 -7.88
C ASN A 158 -29.57 -4.07 -8.02
N ILE A 159 -28.72 -3.54 -8.91
CA ILE A 159 -27.41 -4.12 -9.21
C ILE A 159 -26.27 -3.14 -8.87
N PRO A 160 -25.08 -3.64 -8.47
CA PRO A 160 -23.87 -2.81 -8.38
C PRO A 160 -23.45 -2.26 -9.75
N LEU A 161 -22.87 -1.05 -9.77
CA LEU A 161 -22.46 -0.35 -11.00
C LEU A 161 -21.57 -1.18 -11.95
N PRO A 162 -20.60 -1.99 -11.48
CA PRO A 162 -19.77 -2.80 -12.39
C PRO A 162 -20.55 -3.83 -13.20
N ARG A 163 -21.73 -4.27 -12.73
CA ARG A 163 -22.60 -5.19 -13.49
C ARG A 163 -23.17 -4.54 -14.77
N LEU A 164 -23.04 -3.22 -14.93
CA LEU A 164 -23.40 -2.53 -16.17
C LEU A 164 -22.33 -2.62 -17.28
N ASN A 165 -21.10 -3.02 -16.96
CA ASN A 165 -19.98 -3.02 -17.91
C ASN A 165 -20.25 -3.82 -19.20
N PRO A 166 -20.86 -5.02 -19.17
CA PRO A 166 -21.18 -5.75 -20.39
C PRO A 166 -22.15 -4.99 -21.31
N PHE A 167 -23.15 -4.30 -20.75
CA PHE A 167 -24.16 -3.58 -21.53
C PHE A 167 -23.60 -2.32 -22.20
N MET A 168 -22.52 -1.75 -21.67
CA MET A 168 -21.80 -0.65 -22.33
C MET A 168 -21.03 -1.11 -23.58
N LEU A 169 -20.87 -2.41 -23.80
CA LEU A 169 -20.22 -3.00 -24.96
C LEU A 169 -21.22 -3.61 -25.96
N ASP A 170 -22.51 -3.58 -25.65
CA ASP A 170 -23.56 -4.16 -26.49
C ASP A 170 -23.64 -3.49 -27.87
N PRO A 171 -23.95 -4.21 -28.97
CA PRO A 171 -24.14 -3.59 -30.29
C PRO A 171 -25.27 -2.55 -30.35
N ASP A 172 -26.31 -2.64 -29.51
CA ASP A 172 -27.41 -1.68 -29.46
C ASP A 172 -26.97 -0.36 -28.78
N ARG A 173 -27.03 0.73 -29.55
CA ARG A 173 -26.71 2.08 -29.09
C ARG A 173 -27.62 2.53 -27.93
N ALA A 174 -28.91 2.20 -27.99
CA ALA A 174 -29.86 2.62 -26.97
C ALA A 174 -29.55 1.94 -25.63
N LEU A 175 -29.20 0.65 -25.67
CA LEU A 175 -28.79 -0.11 -24.48
C LEU A 175 -27.49 0.45 -23.88
N ARG A 176 -26.47 0.70 -24.71
CA ARG A 176 -25.21 1.31 -24.26
C ARG A 176 -25.43 2.67 -23.61
N GLU A 177 -26.24 3.54 -24.24
CA GLU A 177 -26.52 4.87 -23.72
C GLU A 177 -27.24 4.81 -22.36
N ARG A 178 -28.26 3.95 -22.23
CA ARG A 178 -28.96 3.72 -20.97
C ARG A 178 -28.01 3.23 -19.87
N ALA A 179 -27.20 2.20 -20.17
CA ALA A 179 -26.23 1.64 -19.24
C ALA A 179 -25.21 2.70 -18.79
N TRP A 180 -24.64 3.47 -19.72
CA TRP A 180 -23.69 4.53 -19.41
C TRP A 180 -24.30 5.61 -18.51
N ARG A 181 -25.52 6.10 -18.83
CA ARG A 181 -26.19 7.12 -18.01
C ARG A 181 -26.46 6.62 -16.59
N LEU A 182 -26.97 5.40 -16.46
CA LEU A 182 -27.24 4.80 -15.15
C LEU A 182 -25.94 4.60 -14.36
N GLN A 183 -24.86 4.13 -14.99
CA GLN A 183 -23.59 3.92 -14.30
C GLN A 183 -23.04 5.20 -13.66
N PHE A 184 -23.18 6.35 -14.32
CA PHE A 184 -22.64 7.62 -13.82
C PHE A 184 -23.61 8.43 -12.97
N ALA A 185 -24.93 8.18 -13.02
CA ALA A 185 -25.91 8.95 -12.25
C ALA A 185 -25.64 8.96 -10.73
N PRO A 186 -25.31 7.82 -10.07
CA PRO A 186 -24.99 7.82 -8.64
C PRO A 186 -23.77 8.66 -8.28
N TYR A 187 -22.76 8.78 -9.16
CA TYR A 187 -21.62 9.66 -8.93
C TYR A 187 -22.01 11.14 -8.97
N ILE A 188 -22.98 11.51 -9.82
CA ILE A 188 -23.52 12.86 -9.87
C ILE A 188 -24.34 13.17 -8.62
N ASP A 189 -25.17 12.22 -8.18
CA ASP A 189 -25.98 12.36 -6.98
C ASP A 189 -25.10 12.51 -5.73
N GLN A 190 -24.00 11.74 -5.65
CA GLN A 190 -23.04 11.76 -4.55
C GLN A 190 -21.93 12.81 -4.70
N ARG A 191 -22.02 13.71 -5.70
CA ARG A 191 -20.98 14.69 -6.01
C ARG A 191 -20.56 15.52 -4.79
N ALA A 192 -21.53 15.97 -3.99
CA ALA A 192 -21.24 16.82 -2.83
C ALA A 192 -20.38 16.11 -1.80
N GLU A 193 -20.71 14.85 -1.48
CA GLU A 193 -19.95 14.03 -0.55
C GLU A 193 -18.56 13.66 -1.10
N LEU A 194 -18.47 13.29 -2.38
CA LEU A 194 -17.19 12.97 -2.99
C LEU A 194 -16.25 14.19 -3.06
N ALA A 195 -16.79 15.38 -3.32
CA ALA A 195 -16.01 16.62 -3.33
C ALA A 195 -15.52 17.00 -1.93
N ASP A 196 -16.39 16.89 -0.92
CA ASP A 196 -16.04 17.12 0.49
C ASP A 196 -14.88 16.20 0.93
N ILE A 197 -14.98 14.90 0.64
CA ILE A 197 -13.91 13.93 0.94
C ILE A 197 -12.59 14.33 0.25
N PHE A 198 -12.65 14.76 -1.01
CA PHE A 198 -11.46 15.17 -1.74
C PHE A 198 -10.81 16.42 -1.16
N ASP A 199 -11.60 17.45 -0.86
CA ASP A 199 -11.13 18.71 -0.26
C ASP A 199 -10.49 18.43 1.10
N GLU A 200 -11.10 17.55 1.89
CA GLU A 200 -10.56 17.12 3.16
C GLU A 200 -9.21 16.41 2.99
N GLN A 201 -9.13 15.42 2.10
CA GLN A 201 -7.88 14.70 1.83
C GLN A 201 -6.77 15.63 1.34
N LEU A 202 -7.10 16.56 0.45
CA LEU A 202 -6.15 17.54 -0.07
C LEU A 202 -5.56 18.38 1.07
N ALA A 203 -6.40 18.90 1.96
CA ALA A 203 -5.94 19.71 3.09
C ALA A 203 -4.99 18.93 4.02
N ARG A 204 -5.33 17.69 4.39
CA ARG A 204 -4.50 16.86 5.29
C ARG A 204 -3.19 16.45 4.64
N ARG A 205 -3.21 16.07 3.36
CA ARG A 205 -2.01 15.76 2.57
C ARG A 205 -1.04 16.95 2.50
N GLN A 206 -1.55 18.16 2.29
CA GLN A 206 -0.70 19.36 2.30
C GLN A 206 -0.12 19.66 3.68
N ALA A 207 -0.91 19.48 4.75
CA ALA A 207 -0.41 19.62 6.13
C ALA A 207 0.70 18.60 6.44
N LEU A 208 0.48 17.33 6.10
CA LEU A 208 1.42 16.23 6.28
C LEU A 208 2.76 16.52 5.57
N ALA A 209 2.70 16.94 4.30
CA ALA A 209 3.89 17.29 3.53
C ALA A 209 4.65 18.47 4.15
N LYS A 210 3.92 19.50 4.61
CA LYS A 210 4.52 20.67 5.25
C LYS A 210 5.24 20.31 6.55
N ASN A 211 4.64 19.48 7.38
CA ASN A 211 5.24 18.96 8.63
C ASN A 211 6.52 18.15 8.33
N ALA A 212 6.52 17.38 7.24
CA ALA A 212 7.70 16.65 6.79
C ALA A 212 8.80 17.55 6.17
N GLY A 213 8.52 18.84 5.94
CA GLY A 213 9.48 19.82 5.40
C GLY A 213 9.41 20.01 3.88
N PHE A 214 8.37 19.49 3.23
CA PHE A 214 8.19 19.59 1.77
C PHE A 214 7.32 20.79 1.39
N ALA A 215 7.59 21.34 0.20
CA ALA A 215 6.82 22.47 -0.35
C ALA A 215 5.42 22.04 -0.82
N SER A 216 5.23 20.78 -1.17
CA SER A 216 3.96 20.23 -1.63
C SER A 216 3.85 18.74 -1.36
N TYR A 217 2.61 18.22 -1.31
CA TYR A 217 2.40 16.77 -1.22
C TYR A 217 2.96 15.98 -2.40
N ARG A 218 3.08 16.59 -3.59
CA ARG A 218 3.70 15.93 -4.75
C ARG A 218 5.18 15.64 -4.48
N ASP A 219 5.90 16.59 -3.88
CA ASP A 219 7.33 16.41 -3.63
C ASP A 219 7.54 15.41 -2.48
N TYR A 220 6.69 15.46 -1.45
CA TYR A 220 6.66 14.46 -0.38
C TYR A 220 6.43 13.04 -0.91
N ILE A 221 5.36 12.83 -1.68
CA ILE A 221 4.95 11.48 -2.10
C ILE A 221 5.93 10.85 -3.11
N PHE A 222 6.79 11.65 -3.76
CA PHE A 222 7.84 11.10 -4.60
C PHE A 222 8.95 10.43 -3.77
N GLU A 223 9.35 11.06 -2.67
CA GLU A 223 10.31 10.45 -1.74
C GLU A 223 9.68 9.28 -0.98
N ASP A 224 8.46 9.47 -0.44
CA ASP A 224 7.73 8.46 0.34
C ASP A 224 7.44 7.17 -0.46
N GLU A 225 7.19 7.29 -1.78
CA GLU A 225 7.02 6.14 -2.69
C GLU A 225 8.35 5.64 -3.28
N TYR A 226 9.48 6.12 -2.78
CA TYR A 226 10.83 5.73 -3.19
C TYR A 226 11.11 5.89 -4.69
N ARG A 227 10.59 6.95 -5.31
CA ARG A 227 10.74 7.25 -6.74
C ARG A 227 12.10 7.91 -7.00
N TYR A 228 13.13 7.09 -6.97
CA TYR A 228 14.52 7.54 -7.00
C TYR A 228 15.10 7.72 -8.42
N ASP A 229 14.46 7.15 -9.42
CA ASP A 229 14.94 7.01 -10.80
C ASP A 229 14.21 7.93 -11.79
N TYR A 230 13.18 8.67 -11.33
CA TYR A 230 12.49 9.69 -12.13
C TYR A 230 11.91 10.80 -11.25
N THR A 231 11.65 11.94 -11.88
CA THR A 231 11.16 13.16 -11.24
C THR A 231 9.76 13.54 -11.73
N PRO A 232 9.07 14.48 -11.07
CA PRO A 232 7.83 15.05 -11.60
C PRO A 232 7.97 15.62 -13.02
N ALA A 233 9.12 16.19 -13.37
CA ALA A 233 9.38 16.75 -14.71
C ALA A 233 9.49 15.65 -15.78
N ASP A 234 10.00 14.47 -15.42
CA ASP A 234 10.02 13.31 -16.31
C ASP A 234 8.59 12.82 -16.59
N CYS A 235 7.72 12.82 -15.57
CA CYS A 235 6.30 12.53 -15.75
C CYS A 235 5.62 13.53 -16.69
N GLU A 236 5.89 14.84 -16.52
CA GLU A 236 5.34 15.88 -17.40
C GLU A 236 5.81 15.70 -18.85
N THR A 237 7.10 15.38 -19.05
CA THR A 237 7.67 15.08 -20.38
C THR A 237 7.02 13.85 -21.00
N PHE A 238 6.77 12.80 -20.20
CA PHE A 238 6.06 11.61 -20.63
C PHE A 238 4.61 11.93 -21.00
N HIS A 239 3.89 12.70 -20.19
CA HIS A 239 2.51 13.12 -20.48
C HIS A 239 2.42 13.90 -21.80
N ALA A 240 3.33 14.85 -22.03
CA ALA A 240 3.39 15.60 -23.29
C ALA A 240 3.66 14.68 -24.50
N SER A 241 4.53 13.67 -24.33
CA SER A 241 4.80 12.68 -25.38
C SER A 241 3.59 11.81 -25.70
N VAL A 242 2.84 11.42 -24.66
CA VAL A 242 1.56 10.70 -24.80
C VAL A 242 0.54 11.56 -25.53
N GLU A 243 0.39 12.83 -25.15
CA GLU A 243 -0.50 13.78 -25.81
C GLU A 243 -0.16 13.95 -27.29
N ALA A 244 1.12 14.19 -27.61
CA ALA A 244 1.57 14.40 -28.98
C ALA A 244 1.42 13.17 -29.88
N THR A 245 1.51 11.96 -29.32
CA THR A 245 1.60 10.71 -30.12
C THR A 245 0.33 9.88 -30.06
N PHE A 246 -0.16 9.58 -28.85
CA PHE A 246 -1.28 8.65 -28.66
C PHE A 246 -2.62 9.32 -28.92
N VAL A 247 -2.81 10.59 -28.53
CA VAL A 247 -4.08 11.29 -28.74
C VAL A 247 -4.43 11.38 -30.23
N PRO A 248 -3.52 11.79 -31.15
CA PRO A 248 -3.80 11.74 -32.59
C PRO A 248 -4.06 10.33 -33.13
N ALA A 249 -3.38 9.31 -32.61
CA ALA A 249 -3.64 7.92 -33.00
C ALA A 249 -5.05 7.46 -32.58
N ILE A 250 -5.48 7.79 -31.36
CA ILE A 250 -6.82 7.48 -30.87
C ILE A 250 -7.90 8.24 -31.67
N SER A 251 -7.66 9.51 -32.00
CA SER A 251 -8.59 10.31 -32.82
C SER A 251 -8.79 9.69 -34.21
N ARG A 252 -7.71 9.33 -34.91
CA ARG A 252 -7.78 8.60 -36.19
C ARG A 252 -8.53 7.28 -36.07
N ARG A 253 -8.26 6.51 -35.01
CA ARG A 253 -8.99 5.25 -34.75
C ARG A 253 -10.48 5.47 -34.50
N ARG A 254 -10.86 6.57 -33.83
CA ARG A 254 -12.27 6.94 -33.60
C ARG A 254 -12.97 7.36 -34.89
N GLU A 255 -12.28 8.05 -35.79
CA GLU A 255 -12.80 8.39 -37.12
C GLU A 255 -13.10 7.16 -37.97
N LEU A 256 -12.23 6.13 -37.92
CA LEU A 256 -12.45 4.84 -38.60
C LEU A 256 -13.58 3.99 -38.00
N ARG A 257 -14.02 4.31 -36.77
CA ARG A 257 -15.12 3.61 -36.07
C ARG A 257 -16.48 4.30 -36.23
N LYS A 258 -16.54 5.45 -36.91
CA LYS A 258 -17.81 6.07 -37.32
C LYS A 258 -18.47 5.23 -38.40
#